data_AF-A0A925DXV9-F1
#
_entry.id   AF-A0A925DXV9-F1
#
_cell.length_a   1.000
_cell.length_b   1.000
_cell.length_c   1.000
_cell.angle_alpha   90.00
_cell.angle_beta   90.00
_cell.angle_gamma   90.00
#
_symmetry.space_group_name_H-M   'P 1'
#
loop_
_entity.id
_entity.type
_entity.pdbx_description
1 polymer ?
#
loop_
_entity_poly.entity_id
_entity_poly.type
_entity_poly.pdbx_seq_one_letter_code
_entity_poly.pdbx_strand_id
1 'polypeptide(L)'
;MWAKHKQNGFTIVELLIVIVVIGILAVITVVAYNGIQGRAVAASLTSDLDNASKLLKLYQVDNSAYPTNIDCSGSPIANSICLKSSNGTTYTTFTPINTTNPQIFCITATNGTTNYYINQDGVPASGGCAITNLMTNPSFEASTSGWGSNITTLTRMPAGTVQGSAYLQAARTATGDAYFYQSLSPNPPLSTTYTLSFWIWSDSPTTLSSSMYLRHGTTSGYYNLATVSALQVSTTPTRVVMTGTTNASSSTSGLQFIGRLPITIGTPIYVDGFLLTKGPTAYNYADGNSPGWTWSGAVNNSTSTGVPL
;
A
#
# COMPACT_ATOMS: atom_id res chain seq x y z
N MET A 1 -67.72 -10.93 -48.24
CA MET A 1 -66.31 -11.34 -48.41
C MET A 1 -65.44 -10.35 -47.65
N TRP A 2 -64.69 -10.79 -46.64
CA TRP A 2 -63.74 -9.93 -45.93
C TRP A 2 -62.41 -9.97 -46.67
N ALA A 3 -61.96 -8.82 -47.17
CA ALA A 3 -60.68 -8.69 -47.83
C ALA A 3 -59.56 -8.93 -46.81
N LYS A 4 -58.83 -10.03 -46.99
CA LYS A 4 -57.63 -10.36 -46.19
C LYS A 4 -56.54 -9.34 -46.52
N HIS A 5 -56.20 -8.48 -45.57
CA HIS A 5 -55.02 -7.61 -45.68
C HIS A 5 -53.77 -8.50 -45.83
N LYS A 6 -53.04 -8.35 -46.95
CA LYS A 6 -51.71 -8.96 -47.10
C LYS A 6 -50.78 -8.29 -46.08
N GLN A 7 -50.26 -9.08 -45.15
CA GLN A 7 -49.17 -8.62 -44.29
C GLN A 7 -47.90 -8.58 -45.12
N ASN A 8 -47.37 -7.38 -45.35
CA ASN A 8 -46.08 -7.20 -45.98
C ASN A 8 -45.01 -7.56 -44.94
N GLY A 9 -44.19 -8.58 -45.24
CA GLY A 9 -43.04 -8.95 -44.40
C GLY A 9 -41.89 -7.96 -44.58
N PHE A 10 -41.07 -7.79 -43.54
CA PHE A 10 -39.83 -7.01 -43.63
C PHE A 10 -38.87 -7.64 -44.64
N THR A 11 -38.25 -6.81 -45.48
CA THR A 11 -37.17 -7.22 -46.37
C THR A 11 -35.89 -7.47 -45.59
N ILE A 12 -35.03 -8.35 -46.10
CA ILE A 12 -33.72 -8.63 -45.50
C ILE A 12 -32.87 -7.35 -45.41
N VAL A 13 -33.01 -6.44 -46.40
CA VAL A 13 -32.28 -5.17 -46.43
C VAL A 13 -32.75 -4.23 -45.32
N GLU A 14 -34.05 -4.16 -45.06
CA GLU A 14 -34.60 -3.35 -43.95
C GLU A 14 -34.09 -3.85 -42.59
N LEU A 15 -34.09 -5.18 -42.38
CA LEU A 15 -33.56 -5.77 -41.16
C LEU A 15 -32.05 -5.51 -41.02
N LEU A 16 -31.29 -5.62 -42.11
CA LEU A 16 -29.85 -5.40 -42.15
C LEU A 16 -29.50 -3.96 -41.77
N ILE A 17 -30.21 -2.97 -42.31
CA ILE A 17 -29.96 -1.57 -41.98
C ILE A 17 -30.24 -1.32 -40.49
N VAL A 18 -31.29 -1.91 -39.92
CA VAL A 18 -31.64 -1.73 -38.51
C VAL A 18 -30.54 -2.27 -37.59
N ILE A 19 -30.03 -3.48 -37.83
CA ILE A 19 -28.95 -4.03 -36.99
C ILE A 19 -27.65 -3.23 -37.12
N VAL A 20 -27.35 -2.70 -38.31
CA VAL A 20 -26.18 -1.84 -38.54
C VAL A 20 -26.32 -0.53 -37.76
N VAL A 21 -27.50 0.10 -37.80
CA VAL A 21 -27.77 1.34 -37.05
C VAL A 21 -27.68 1.11 -35.55
N ILE A 22 -28.26 0.03 -35.02
CA ILE A 22 -28.14 -0.33 -33.60
C ILE A 22 -26.67 -0.58 -33.22
N GLY A 23 -25.90 -1.25 -34.08
CA GLY A 23 -24.47 -1.47 -33.88
C GLY A 23 -23.67 -0.18 -33.75
N ILE A 24 -23.89 0.79 -34.65
CA ILE A 24 -23.22 2.09 -34.61
C ILE A 24 -23.60 2.86 -33.33
N LEU A 25 -24.89 2.90 -33.00
CA LEU A 25 -25.38 3.60 -31.81
C LEU A 25 -24.81 2.97 -30.52
N ALA A 26 -24.75 1.64 -30.45
CA ALA A 26 -24.18 0.94 -29.30
C ALA A 26 -22.70 1.28 -29.06
N VAL A 27 -21.90 1.40 -30.12
CA VAL A 27 -20.47 1.76 -29.98
C VAL A 27 -20.30 3.20 -29.48
N ILE A 28 -21.06 4.16 -30.03
CA ILE A 28 -21.01 5.57 -29.60
C ILE A 28 -21.42 5.71 -28.13
N THR A 29 -22.49 5.02 -27.72
CA THR A 29 -22.98 5.09 -26.34
C THR A 29 -21.96 4.53 -25.34
N VAL A 30 -21.28 3.43 -25.67
CA VAL A 30 -20.24 2.86 -24.80
C VAL A 30 -19.07 3.83 -24.58
N VAL A 31 -18.55 4.46 -25.64
CA VAL A 31 -17.45 5.43 -25.51
C VAL A 31 -17.87 6.67 -24.71
N ALA A 32 -19.08 7.20 -24.99
CA ALA A 32 -19.62 8.35 -24.27
C ALA A 32 -19.84 8.03 -22.78
N TYR A 33 -20.37 6.84 -22.48
CA TYR A 33 -20.64 6.38 -21.11
C TYR A 33 -19.37 6.31 -20.28
N ASN A 34 -18.27 5.74 -20.83
CA ASN A 34 -16.98 5.69 -20.14
C ASN A 34 -16.44 7.09 -19.81
N GLY A 35 -16.57 8.04 -20.74
CA GLY A 35 -16.16 9.43 -20.51
C GLY A 35 -16.99 10.14 -19.44
N ILE A 36 -18.30 9.87 -19.36
CA ILE A 36 -19.19 10.41 -18.33
C ILE A 36 -18.85 9.83 -16.96
N GLN A 37 -18.64 8.52 -16.87
CA GLN A 37 -18.24 7.86 -15.62
C GLN A 37 -16.92 8.44 -15.08
N GLY A 38 -15.90 8.61 -15.93
CA GLY A 38 -14.63 9.20 -15.50
C GLY A 38 -14.78 10.61 -14.92
N ARG A 39 -15.61 11.47 -15.54
CA ARG A 39 -15.90 12.81 -15.01
C ARG A 39 -16.69 12.77 -13.71
N ALA A 40 -17.66 11.85 -13.58
CA ALA A 40 -18.43 11.68 -12.35
C ALA A 40 -17.55 11.22 -11.19
N VAL A 41 -16.62 10.29 -11.45
CA VAL A 41 -15.62 9.84 -10.47
C VAL A 41 -14.71 11.00 -10.04
N ALA A 42 -14.16 11.76 -10.99
CA ALA A 42 -13.31 12.91 -10.67
C ALA A 42 -14.06 13.99 -9.84
N ALA A 43 -15.32 14.28 -10.18
CA ALA A 43 -16.15 15.21 -9.43
C ALA A 43 -16.46 14.70 -8.01
N SER A 44 -16.76 13.40 -7.87
CA SER A 44 -16.98 12.77 -6.55
C SER A 44 -15.74 12.82 -5.68
N LEU A 45 -14.56 12.47 -6.23
CA LEU A 45 -13.28 12.55 -5.52
C LEU A 45 -12.94 13.97 -5.09
N THR A 46 -13.15 14.95 -5.98
CA THR A 46 -12.92 16.37 -5.69
C THR A 46 -13.81 16.84 -4.54
N SER A 47 -15.12 16.52 -4.59
CA SER A 47 -16.07 16.88 -3.54
C SER A 47 -15.76 16.23 -2.20
N ASP A 48 -15.39 14.94 -2.19
CA ASP A 48 -15.01 14.20 -0.99
C ASP A 48 -13.76 14.82 -0.35
N LEU A 49 -12.74 15.13 -1.15
CA LEU A 49 -11.49 15.76 -0.67
C LEU A 49 -11.70 17.18 -0.15
N ASP A 50 -12.54 17.99 -0.80
CA ASP A 50 -12.89 19.32 -0.31
C ASP A 50 -13.61 19.26 1.04
N ASN A 51 -14.52 18.31 1.20
CA ASN A 51 -15.22 18.10 2.47
C ASN A 51 -14.25 17.61 3.56
N ALA A 52 -13.40 16.63 3.23
CA ALA A 52 -12.36 16.13 4.12
C ALA A 52 -11.42 17.25 4.59
N SER A 53 -10.94 18.09 3.68
CA SER A 53 -10.06 19.23 3.98
C SER A 53 -10.71 20.21 4.98
N LYS A 54 -11.99 20.54 4.79
CA LYS A 54 -12.73 21.39 5.73
C LYS A 54 -12.83 20.77 7.12
N LEU A 55 -13.18 19.49 7.20
CA LEU A 55 -13.29 18.77 8.48
C LEU A 55 -11.94 18.65 9.20
N LEU A 56 -10.87 18.39 8.45
CA LEU A 56 -9.51 18.34 8.99
C LEU A 56 -9.06 19.70 9.54
N LYS A 57 -9.36 20.80 8.85
CA LYS A 57 -9.08 22.16 9.31
C LYS A 57 -9.89 22.52 10.56
N LEU A 58 -11.17 22.17 10.60
CA LEU A 58 -12.00 22.35 11.81
C LEU A 58 -11.43 21.57 13.00
N TYR A 59 -11.04 20.31 12.78
CA TYR A 59 -10.40 19.51 13.82
C TYR A 59 -9.12 20.16 14.34
N GLN A 60 -8.29 20.70 13.44
CA GLN A 60 -7.04 21.37 13.81
C GLN A 60 -7.28 22.64 14.62
N VAL A 61 -8.33 23.40 14.32
CA VAL A 61 -8.75 24.56 15.13
C VAL A 61 -9.15 24.12 16.53
N ASP A 62 -9.93 23.06 16.66
CA ASP A 62 -10.44 22.58 17.96
C ASP A 62 -9.35 21.89 18.81
N ASN A 63 -8.37 21.24 18.18
CA ASN A 63 -7.38 20.38 18.86
C ASN A 63 -5.94 20.90 18.76
N SER A 64 -5.71 22.05 18.11
CA SER A 64 -4.37 22.63 17.83
C SER A 64 -3.42 21.70 17.04
N ALA A 65 -3.96 20.66 16.41
CA ALA A 65 -3.23 19.67 15.62
C ALA A 65 -4.18 18.92 14.67
N TYR A 66 -3.73 18.56 13.47
CA TYR A 66 -4.41 17.60 12.62
C TYR A 66 -4.49 16.23 13.31
N PRO A 67 -5.57 15.45 13.08
CA PRO A 67 -5.70 14.14 13.69
C PRO A 67 -4.58 13.22 13.19
N THR A 68 -4.25 12.18 13.96
CA THR A 68 -3.30 11.14 13.55
C THR A 68 -3.97 10.00 12.79
N ASN A 69 -5.31 9.93 12.83
CA ASN A 69 -6.10 8.90 12.17
C ASN A 69 -7.42 9.50 11.63
N ILE A 70 -7.84 9.06 10.45
CA ILE A 70 -9.07 9.51 9.75
C ILE A 70 -10.10 8.37 9.54
N ASP A 71 -9.80 7.18 10.04
CA ASP A 71 -10.55 5.95 9.82
C ASP A 71 -11.82 5.90 10.68
N CYS A 72 -12.86 5.31 10.11
CA CYS A 72 -14.15 5.06 10.76
C CYS A 72 -14.29 3.62 11.29
N SER A 73 -13.29 2.76 11.08
CA SER A 73 -13.34 1.34 11.41
C SER A 73 -12.81 1.02 12.82
N GLY A 74 -13.57 1.35 13.87
CA GLY A 74 -13.33 0.85 15.24
C GLY A 74 -13.58 1.84 16.37
N SER A 75 -13.45 1.37 17.62
CA SER A 75 -13.58 2.14 18.87
C SER A 75 -12.81 3.46 18.83
N PRO A 76 -13.26 4.51 19.54
CA PRO A 76 -12.65 5.84 19.48
C PRO A 76 -11.14 5.79 19.73
N ILE A 77 -10.38 6.12 18.70
CA ILE A 77 -8.92 6.24 18.75
C ILE A 77 -8.61 7.67 19.19
N ALA A 78 -7.67 7.84 20.12
CA ALA A 78 -7.21 9.16 20.50
C ALA A 78 -6.69 9.93 19.27
N ASN A 79 -6.94 11.23 19.22
CA ASN A 79 -6.53 12.11 18.13
C ASN A 79 -7.04 11.66 16.74
N SER A 80 -8.29 11.18 16.65
CA SER A 80 -8.90 10.71 15.41
C SER A 80 -10.15 11.51 15.02
N ILE A 81 -10.45 11.51 13.72
CA ILE A 81 -11.73 11.94 13.17
C ILE A 81 -12.23 10.85 12.21
N CYS A 82 -13.54 10.67 12.07
CA CYS A 82 -14.09 9.79 11.03
C CYS A 82 -14.46 10.62 9.80
N LEU A 83 -13.73 10.42 8.69
CA LEU A 83 -14.05 11.05 7.41
C LEU A 83 -14.91 10.09 6.58
N LYS A 84 -16.13 10.52 6.24
CA LYS A 84 -16.99 9.78 5.31
C LYS A 84 -16.53 10.03 3.87
N SER A 85 -16.66 9.00 3.03
CA SER A 85 -16.42 9.06 1.59
C SER A 85 -17.68 8.64 0.82
N SER A 86 -17.73 9.03 -0.45
CA SER A 86 -18.74 8.57 -1.39
C SER A 86 -18.56 7.08 -1.72
N ASN A 87 -19.60 6.45 -2.28
CA ASN A 87 -19.56 5.03 -2.63
C ASN A 87 -18.43 4.73 -3.65
N GLY A 88 -17.64 3.69 -3.38
CA GLY A 88 -16.48 3.33 -4.19
C GLY A 88 -15.23 4.20 -3.98
N THR A 89 -15.34 5.28 -3.19
CA THR A 89 -14.19 6.12 -2.82
C THR A 89 -13.60 5.67 -1.48
N THR A 90 -12.28 5.57 -1.42
CA THR A 90 -11.53 5.29 -0.19
C THR A 90 -10.43 6.33 0.01
N TYR A 91 -10.23 6.78 1.26
CA TYR A 91 -9.06 7.59 1.61
C TYR A 91 -7.86 6.66 1.77
N THR A 92 -6.95 6.67 0.81
CA THR A 92 -5.83 5.72 0.74
C THR A 92 -4.60 6.20 1.49
N THR A 93 -4.37 7.52 1.55
CA THR A 93 -3.21 8.12 2.22
C THR A 93 -3.65 9.30 3.07
N PHE A 94 -3.14 9.41 4.30
CA PHE A 94 -3.29 10.61 5.11
C PHE A 94 -2.01 10.87 5.92
N THR A 95 -1.39 12.01 5.66
CA THR A 95 -0.11 12.41 6.24
C THR A 95 -0.26 13.77 6.92
N PRO A 96 -0.58 13.79 8.24
CA PRO A 96 -0.54 15.01 9.04
C PRO A 96 0.89 15.36 9.44
N ILE A 97 1.26 16.63 9.38
CA ILE A 97 2.55 17.18 9.80
C ILE A 97 2.28 18.33 10.78
N ASN A 98 2.14 17.98 12.06
CA ASN A 98 1.81 18.90 13.14
C ASN A 98 3.02 19.63 13.74
N THR A 99 4.23 19.32 13.28
CA THR A 99 5.50 19.88 13.78
C THR A 99 5.95 21.15 13.05
N THR A 100 5.21 21.57 12.03
CA THR A 100 5.49 22.76 11.21
C THR A 100 4.57 23.92 11.61
N ASN A 101 4.98 25.14 11.28
CA ASN A 101 4.14 26.34 11.43
C ASN A 101 4.10 27.11 10.09
N PRO A 102 2.99 27.11 9.35
CA PRO A 102 1.71 26.47 9.69
C PRO A 102 1.82 24.94 9.67
N GLN A 103 0.97 24.26 10.45
CA GLN A 103 0.82 22.81 10.36
C GLN A 103 0.23 22.46 8.98
N ILE A 104 0.63 21.33 8.41
CA ILE A 104 0.18 20.90 7.08
C ILE A 104 -0.35 19.47 7.12
N PHE A 105 -1.17 19.13 6.12
CA PHE A 105 -1.58 17.76 5.87
C PHE A 105 -1.59 17.47 4.37
N CYS A 106 -1.61 16.19 4.03
CA CYS A 106 -1.97 15.71 2.71
C CYS A 106 -2.89 14.50 2.83
N ILE A 107 -3.97 14.46 2.07
CA ILE A 107 -4.89 13.31 1.97
C ILE A 107 -5.11 12.90 0.51
N THR A 108 -5.11 11.61 0.24
CA THR A 108 -5.42 11.01 -1.08
C THR A 108 -6.72 10.23 -1.01
N ALA A 109 -7.59 10.44 -2.00
CA ALA A 109 -8.79 9.65 -2.23
C ALA A 109 -8.66 8.90 -3.55
N THR A 110 -9.11 7.65 -3.55
CA THR A 110 -9.04 6.75 -4.69
C THR A 110 -10.42 6.18 -4.98
N ASN A 111 -10.79 6.11 -6.26
CA ASN A 111 -11.97 5.39 -6.73
C ASN A 111 -11.61 4.62 -8.00
N GLY A 112 -11.61 3.30 -7.91
CA GLY A 112 -11.04 2.42 -8.93
C GLY A 112 -9.55 2.71 -9.13
N THR A 113 -9.17 3.13 -10.34
CA THR A 113 -7.79 3.50 -10.71
C THR A 113 -7.53 5.01 -10.67
N THR A 114 -8.55 5.82 -10.35
CA THR A 114 -8.43 7.28 -10.34
C THR A 114 -8.07 7.76 -8.95
N ASN A 115 -6.95 8.50 -8.86
CA ASN A 115 -6.44 9.08 -7.62
C ASN A 115 -6.48 10.60 -7.69
N TYR A 116 -6.99 11.21 -6.62
CA TYR A 116 -6.89 12.64 -6.37
C TYR A 116 -6.34 12.88 -4.96
N TYR A 117 -5.67 14.00 -4.76
CA TYR A 117 -5.19 14.41 -3.45
C TYR A 117 -5.45 15.90 -3.21
N ILE A 118 -5.50 16.27 -1.94
CA ILE A 118 -5.52 17.66 -1.48
C ILE A 118 -4.53 17.82 -0.33
N ASN A 119 -3.89 18.99 -0.27
CA ASN A 119 -3.02 19.39 0.83
C ASN A 119 -3.60 20.65 1.52
N GLN A 120 -2.89 21.17 2.52
CA GLN A 120 -3.36 22.27 3.37
C GLN A 120 -3.94 23.48 2.61
N ASP A 121 -3.31 23.90 1.51
CA ASP A 121 -3.69 25.13 0.78
C ASP A 121 -4.08 24.86 -0.67
N GLY A 122 -4.15 23.58 -1.07
CA GLY A 122 -4.41 23.17 -2.44
C GLY A 122 -5.89 23.02 -2.76
N VAL A 123 -6.18 22.97 -4.06
CA VAL A 123 -7.41 22.39 -4.59
C VAL A 123 -7.17 20.90 -4.86
N PRO A 124 -8.22 20.05 -4.86
CA PRO A 124 -8.06 18.65 -5.23
C PRO A 124 -7.45 18.53 -6.62
N ALA A 125 -6.38 17.76 -6.74
CA ALA A 125 -5.64 17.55 -7.98
C ALA A 125 -5.43 16.07 -8.23
N SER A 126 -5.31 15.68 -9.50
CA SER A 126 -5.01 14.29 -9.85
C SER A 126 -3.62 13.88 -9.32
N GLY A 127 -3.52 12.66 -8.81
CA GLY A 127 -2.31 12.10 -8.21
C GLY A 127 -2.54 11.66 -6.76
N GLY A 128 -1.45 11.46 -6.04
CA GLY A 128 -1.47 11.05 -4.63
C GLY A 128 -0.47 11.83 -3.80
N CYS A 129 -0.74 11.87 -2.50
CA CYS A 129 0.22 12.32 -1.51
C CYS A 129 1.46 11.45 -1.55
N ALA A 130 2.63 12.07 -1.42
CA ALA A 130 3.86 11.31 -1.32
C ALA A 130 3.83 10.40 -0.08
N ILE A 131 4.22 9.14 -0.28
CA ILE A 131 4.43 8.16 0.78
C ILE A 131 5.92 7.92 0.92
N THR A 132 6.34 7.48 2.11
CA THR A 132 7.73 7.13 2.39
C THR A 132 7.82 5.65 2.64
N ASN A 133 8.66 4.96 1.89
CA ASN A 133 9.13 3.62 2.21
C ASN A 133 10.14 3.74 3.35
N LEU A 134 9.73 3.30 4.53
CA LEU A 134 10.54 3.35 5.74
C LEU A 134 11.65 2.28 5.73
N MET A 135 11.52 1.24 4.92
CA MET A 135 12.54 0.20 4.79
C MET A 135 13.78 0.76 4.12
N THR A 136 14.96 0.46 4.66
CA THR A 136 16.23 0.83 4.04
C THR A 136 16.79 -0.32 3.22
N ASN A 137 17.48 -0.01 2.12
CA ASN A 137 17.97 -1.03 1.19
C ASN A 137 16.92 -2.14 0.86
N PRO A 138 15.69 -1.76 0.46
CA PRO A 138 14.54 -2.66 0.40
C PRO A 138 14.56 -3.69 -0.74
N SER A 139 15.32 -3.44 -1.80
CA SER A 139 15.48 -4.26 -3.01
C SER A 139 16.87 -4.91 -3.12
N PHE A 140 17.77 -4.64 -2.16
CA PHE A 140 19.11 -5.25 -2.12
C PHE A 140 19.97 -4.99 -3.37
N GLU A 141 19.69 -3.93 -4.11
CA GLU A 141 20.35 -3.62 -5.40
C GLU A 141 21.86 -3.45 -5.28
N ALA A 142 22.36 -3.00 -4.13
CA ALA A 142 23.79 -2.78 -3.92
C ALA A 142 24.43 -3.78 -2.95
N SER A 143 23.77 -4.13 -1.85
CA SER A 143 24.36 -4.94 -0.77
C SER A 143 23.29 -5.56 0.14
N THR A 144 23.70 -6.27 1.18
CA THR A 144 22.85 -6.68 2.31
C THR A 144 22.99 -5.76 3.53
N SER A 145 23.73 -4.66 3.41
CA SER A 145 23.95 -3.71 4.52
C SER A 145 22.63 -3.12 5.01
N GLY A 146 22.55 -2.85 6.32
CA GLY A 146 21.32 -2.40 7.00
C GLY A 146 20.42 -3.54 7.49
N TRP A 147 20.69 -4.79 7.09
CA TRP A 147 19.96 -5.96 7.53
C TRP A 147 20.80 -6.82 8.48
N GLY A 148 20.22 -7.17 9.63
CA GLY A 148 20.83 -8.03 10.63
C GLY A 148 20.33 -9.46 10.55
N SER A 149 21.05 -10.38 11.17
CA SER A 149 20.66 -11.79 11.20
C SER A 149 21.09 -12.49 12.49
N ASN A 150 20.42 -13.60 12.79
CA ASN A 150 20.76 -14.54 13.85
C ASN A 150 20.67 -15.96 13.29
N ILE A 151 21.73 -16.76 13.45
CA ILE A 151 21.81 -18.15 12.98
C ILE A 151 21.40 -18.26 11.48
N THR A 152 21.71 -17.22 10.71
CA THR A 152 21.24 -17.06 9.33
C THR A 152 22.32 -16.34 8.52
N THR A 153 22.64 -16.84 7.33
CA THR A 153 23.44 -16.14 6.32
C THR A 153 22.55 -15.25 5.46
N LEU A 154 23.03 -14.06 5.15
CA LEU A 154 22.40 -13.10 4.25
C LEU A 154 23.29 -12.87 3.04
N THR A 155 22.84 -13.31 1.87
CA THR A 155 23.60 -13.24 0.63
C THR A 155 22.81 -12.45 -0.41
N ARG A 156 23.44 -11.42 -1.00
CA ARG A 156 22.87 -10.71 -2.15
C ARG A 156 22.99 -11.58 -3.41
N MET A 157 21.89 -11.78 -4.11
CA MET A 157 21.83 -12.53 -5.36
C MET A 157 21.61 -11.58 -6.54
N PRO A 158 22.54 -11.49 -7.52
CA PRO A 158 22.51 -10.49 -8.59
C PRO A 158 21.70 -10.86 -9.86
N ALA A 159 20.81 -11.86 -9.83
CA ALA A 159 20.08 -12.30 -11.04
C ALA A 159 18.70 -12.93 -10.76
N GLY A 160 17.67 -12.45 -11.47
CA GLY A 160 16.33 -13.05 -11.54
C GLY A 160 15.38 -12.63 -10.41
N THR A 161 14.73 -11.46 -10.54
CA THR A 161 14.10 -10.79 -9.39
C THR A 161 12.64 -10.44 -9.63
N VAL A 162 11.97 -10.04 -8.55
CA VAL A 162 10.62 -9.47 -8.62
C VAL A 162 10.70 -7.95 -8.75
N GLN A 163 11.71 -7.34 -8.13
CA GLN A 163 11.99 -5.91 -8.19
C GLN A 163 13.46 -5.67 -8.55
N GLY A 164 13.73 -4.74 -9.46
CA GLY A 164 15.08 -4.34 -9.81
C GLY A 164 15.98 -5.46 -10.38
N SER A 165 17.19 -5.58 -9.85
CA SER A 165 18.26 -6.46 -10.37
C SER A 165 18.91 -7.36 -9.33
N ALA A 166 18.54 -7.24 -8.04
CA ALA A 166 18.97 -8.16 -7.00
C ALA A 166 17.84 -8.57 -6.04
N TYR A 167 18.11 -9.59 -5.22
CA TYR A 167 17.28 -9.95 -4.07
C TYR A 167 18.16 -10.53 -2.96
N LEU A 168 17.55 -10.75 -1.79
CA LEU A 168 18.21 -11.36 -0.65
C LEU A 168 17.92 -12.87 -0.60
N GLN A 169 18.97 -13.69 -0.57
CA GLN A 169 18.89 -15.07 -0.11
C GLN A 169 19.20 -15.11 1.39
N ALA A 170 18.33 -15.75 2.17
CA ALA A 170 18.52 -15.99 3.58
C ALA A 170 18.45 -17.49 3.87
N ALA A 171 19.47 -18.05 4.54
CA ALA A 171 19.53 -19.47 4.86
C ALA A 171 19.98 -19.71 6.30
N ARG A 172 19.32 -20.65 6.98
CA ARG A 172 19.67 -21.06 8.34
C ARG A 172 21.04 -21.75 8.36
N THR A 173 21.89 -21.41 9.34
CA THR A 173 23.24 -21.99 9.47
C THR A 173 23.38 -23.04 10.57
N ALA A 174 22.51 -23.02 11.58
CA ALA A 174 22.54 -23.96 12.70
C ALA A 174 21.14 -24.20 13.29
N THR A 175 21.03 -25.13 14.25
CA THR A 175 19.80 -25.32 15.03
C THR A 175 19.54 -24.12 15.93
N GLY A 176 18.26 -23.86 16.23
CA GLY A 176 17.82 -22.74 17.05
C GLY A 176 16.93 -21.75 16.30
N ASP A 177 16.75 -20.58 16.89
CA ASP A 177 15.85 -19.55 16.38
C ASP A 177 16.53 -18.71 15.28
N ALA A 178 16.43 -19.16 14.04
CA ALA A 178 17.01 -18.49 12.88
C ALA A 178 16.09 -17.38 12.36
N TYR A 179 16.64 -16.18 12.19
CA TYR A 179 15.92 -15.03 11.64
C TYR A 179 16.85 -14.01 11.00
N PHE A 180 16.26 -13.16 10.16
CA PHE A 180 16.85 -11.93 9.70
C PHE A 180 15.91 -10.77 10.03
N TYR A 181 16.45 -9.56 10.11
CA TYR A 181 15.69 -8.41 10.56
C TYR A 181 16.19 -7.11 9.98
N GLN A 182 15.29 -6.13 9.99
CA GLN A 182 15.66 -4.73 9.85
C GLN A 182 15.07 -3.97 11.02
N SER A 183 15.93 -3.20 11.70
CA SER A 183 15.52 -2.23 12.71
C SER A 183 15.41 -0.87 12.05
N LEU A 184 14.27 -0.22 12.24
CA LEU A 184 13.92 1.03 11.59
C LEU A 184 13.99 2.18 12.60
N SER A 185 14.38 3.35 12.09
CA SER A 185 14.42 4.60 12.83
C SER A 185 13.73 5.70 12.02
N PRO A 186 13.13 6.72 12.66
CA PRO A 186 13.03 6.96 14.11
C PRO A 186 12.01 6.03 14.81
N ASN A 187 11.93 6.11 16.15
CA ASN A 187 10.95 5.36 16.93
C ASN A 187 9.52 5.65 16.43
N PRO A 188 8.67 4.62 16.24
CA PRO A 188 7.35 4.83 15.68
C PRO A 188 6.46 5.54 16.71
N PRO A 189 5.60 6.50 16.35
CA PRO A 189 4.67 7.10 17.31
C PRO A 189 3.66 6.08 17.86
N LEU A 190 3.01 6.42 18.97
CA LEU A 190 1.95 5.60 19.56
C LEU A 190 0.70 5.60 18.67
N SER A 191 -0.15 4.58 18.82
CA SER A 191 -1.44 4.45 18.11
C SER A 191 -1.36 4.69 16.60
N THR A 192 -0.25 4.31 15.98
CA THR A 192 0.03 4.56 14.56
C THR A 192 0.01 3.26 13.78
N THR A 193 -0.84 3.19 12.77
CA THR A 193 -0.93 2.06 11.86
C THR A 193 0.20 2.08 10.84
N TYR A 194 0.75 0.91 10.55
CA TYR A 194 1.74 0.67 9.50
C TYR A 194 1.34 -0.53 8.66
N THR A 195 1.67 -0.48 7.37
CA THR A 195 1.53 -1.60 6.44
C THR A 195 2.87 -1.89 5.78
N LEU A 196 3.34 -3.12 5.96
CA LEU A 196 4.50 -3.71 5.31
C LEU A 196 4.04 -4.61 4.15
N SER A 197 4.76 -4.58 3.04
CA SER A 197 4.69 -5.64 2.05
C SER A 197 6.06 -6.01 1.49
N PHE A 198 6.20 -7.25 1.03
CA PHE A 198 7.41 -7.75 0.38
C PHE A 198 7.09 -9.01 -0.40
N TRP A 199 8.00 -9.43 -1.27
CA TRP A 199 7.90 -10.67 -2.02
C TRP A 199 8.75 -11.75 -1.36
N ILE A 200 8.27 -12.99 -1.38
CA ILE A 200 8.97 -14.15 -0.84
C ILE A 200 8.79 -15.38 -1.74
N TRP A 201 9.86 -16.16 -1.91
CA TRP A 201 9.86 -17.46 -2.59
C TRP A 201 11.00 -18.36 -2.11
N SER A 202 11.09 -19.58 -2.64
CA SER A 202 12.15 -20.56 -2.36
C SER A 202 12.42 -21.44 -3.57
N ASP A 203 13.50 -22.22 -3.57
CA ASP A 203 13.80 -23.17 -4.66
C ASP A 203 12.82 -24.36 -4.70
N SER A 204 12.21 -24.66 -3.56
CA SER A 204 11.27 -25.75 -3.37
C SER A 204 10.26 -25.37 -2.29
N PRO A 205 9.00 -25.84 -2.36
CA PRO A 205 8.00 -25.52 -1.36
C PRO A 205 8.47 -25.83 0.05
N THR A 206 8.36 -24.86 0.96
CA THR A 206 8.85 -24.99 2.34
C THR A 206 7.97 -24.24 3.32
N THR A 207 8.00 -24.64 4.59
CA THR A 207 7.25 -23.98 5.66
C THR A 207 8.23 -23.30 6.61
N LEU A 208 7.91 -22.06 7.02
CA LEU A 208 8.70 -21.36 8.03
C LEU A 208 8.62 -22.07 9.39
N SER A 209 9.72 -22.05 10.16
CA SER A 209 9.73 -22.70 11.49
C SER A 209 8.90 -21.97 12.54
N SER A 210 8.59 -20.69 12.32
CA SER A 210 7.83 -19.83 13.23
C SER A 210 7.25 -18.65 12.46
N SER A 211 6.48 -17.80 13.14
CA SER A 211 5.82 -16.65 12.53
C SER A 211 6.79 -15.51 12.23
N MET A 212 6.52 -14.77 11.15
CA MET A 212 7.17 -13.49 10.85
C MET A 212 6.45 -12.36 11.59
N TYR A 213 7.15 -11.28 11.89
CA TYR A 213 6.61 -10.18 12.69
C TYR A 213 6.95 -8.81 12.10
N LEU A 214 5.97 -7.91 12.12
CA LEU A 214 6.21 -6.48 12.27
C LEU A 214 5.96 -6.14 13.73
N ARG A 215 6.96 -5.58 14.42
CA ARG A 215 6.92 -5.36 15.88
C ARG A 215 7.60 -4.06 16.28
N HIS A 216 7.30 -3.55 17.47
CA HIS A 216 8.04 -2.45 18.08
C HIS A 216 8.54 -2.82 19.47
N GLY A 217 9.64 -2.21 19.91
CA GLY A 217 10.10 -2.34 21.28
C GLY A 217 9.26 -1.49 22.24
N THR A 218 9.22 -1.92 23.50
CA THR A 218 8.60 -1.26 24.65
C THR A 218 9.50 -1.46 25.87
N THR A 219 9.20 -0.78 26.97
CA THR A 219 9.88 -1.00 28.27
C THR A 219 9.74 -2.43 28.79
N SER A 220 8.70 -3.16 28.37
CA SER A 220 8.39 -4.53 28.83
C SER A 220 8.75 -5.62 27.80
N GLY A 221 9.45 -5.28 26.72
CA GLY A 221 9.81 -6.20 25.64
C GLY A 221 9.23 -5.78 24.29
N TYR A 222 8.96 -6.73 23.40
CA TYR A 222 8.45 -6.45 22.05
C TYR A 222 6.94 -6.63 21.95
N TYR A 223 6.28 -5.68 21.29
CA TYR A 223 4.88 -5.76 20.91
C TYR A 223 4.76 -6.02 19.41
N ASN A 224 4.10 -7.11 19.02
CA ASN A 224 3.89 -7.46 17.63
C ASN A 224 2.68 -6.67 17.08
N LEU A 225 2.92 -5.78 16.12
CA LEU A 225 1.86 -5.05 15.41
C LEU A 225 1.10 -6.01 14.48
N ALA A 226 1.83 -6.87 13.78
CA ALA A 226 1.29 -7.81 12.82
C ALA A 226 2.12 -9.10 12.81
N THR A 227 1.45 -10.23 12.60
CA THR A 227 2.07 -11.57 12.62
C THR A 227 1.59 -12.38 11.41
N VAL A 228 2.51 -13.06 10.73
CA VAL A 228 2.18 -14.05 9.70
C VAL A 228 2.67 -15.41 10.17
N SER A 229 1.71 -16.29 10.49
CA SER A 229 1.98 -17.63 11.03
C SER A 229 1.82 -18.69 9.95
N ALA A 230 2.59 -19.78 10.05
CA ALA A 230 2.49 -20.96 9.18
C ALA A 230 2.55 -20.66 7.66
N LEU A 231 3.32 -19.64 7.26
CA LEU A 231 3.48 -19.28 5.86
C LEU A 231 4.12 -20.44 5.06
N GLN A 232 3.40 -20.89 4.05
CA GLN A 232 3.92 -21.78 3.01
C GLN A 232 4.62 -20.93 1.96
N VAL A 233 5.94 -21.10 1.83
CA VAL A 233 6.74 -20.43 0.82
C VAL A 233 6.76 -21.33 -0.42
N SER A 234 6.34 -20.79 -1.56
CA SER A 234 6.29 -21.50 -2.82
C SER A 234 7.46 -21.15 -3.74
N THR A 235 7.57 -21.84 -4.86
CA THR A 235 8.57 -21.55 -5.90
C THR A 235 8.25 -20.31 -6.72
N THR A 236 7.00 -19.85 -6.68
CA THR A 236 6.58 -18.62 -7.34
C THR A 236 6.59 -17.48 -6.33
N PRO A 237 7.19 -16.32 -6.67
CA PRO A 237 7.13 -15.14 -5.83
C PRO A 237 5.71 -14.82 -5.39
N THR A 238 5.52 -14.75 -4.07
CA THR A 238 4.26 -14.43 -3.44
C THR A 238 4.42 -13.14 -2.64
N ARG A 239 3.48 -12.21 -2.81
CA ARG A 239 3.49 -10.96 -2.05
C ARG A 239 2.84 -11.18 -0.68
N VAL A 240 3.59 -10.89 0.37
CA VAL A 240 3.12 -10.88 1.76
C VAL A 240 2.76 -9.45 2.14
N VAL A 241 1.67 -9.28 2.88
CA VAL A 241 1.22 -7.99 3.43
C VAL A 241 0.96 -8.15 4.93
N MET A 242 1.46 -7.20 5.72
CA MET A 242 1.29 -7.16 7.17
C MET A 242 0.84 -5.76 7.58
N THR A 243 -0.33 -5.65 8.20
CA THR A 243 -0.88 -4.37 8.67
C THR A 243 -1.14 -4.44 10.16
N GLY A 244 -0.70 -3.44 10.90
CA GLY A 244 -0.89 -3.40 12.34
C GLY A 244 -0.61 -2.03 12.95
N THR A 245 -1.06 -1.84 14.19
CA THR A 245 -1.02 -0.56 14.90
C THR A 245 -0.09 -0.64 16.10
N THR A 246 0.74 0.38 16.30
CA THR A 246 1.55 0.49 17.52
C THR A 246 0.67 0.64 18.75
N ASN A 247 1.20 0.18 19.89
CA ASN A 247 0.48 0.23 21.15
C ASN A 247 0.12 1.69 21.55
N ALA A 248 -1.05 1.87 22.15
CA ALA A 248 -1.57 3.16 22.58
C ALA A 248 -1.06 3.63 23.96
N SER A 249 -0.57 2.71 24.81
CA SER A 249 -0.33 2.96 26.24
C SER A 249 1.11 2.68 26.72
N SER A 250 2.04 2.41 25.81
CA SER A 250 3.44 2.15 26.17
C SER A 250 4.39 2.92 25.27
N SER A 251 5.49 3.44 25.83
CA SER A 251 6.54 4.07 25.04
C SER A 251 7.08 3.09 23.99
N THR A 252 7.20 3.56 22.76
CA THR A 252 7.74 2.80 21.64
C THR A 252 9.25 3.04 21.50
N SER A 253 9.99 1.96 21.21
CA SER A 253 11.42 2.01 20.89
C SER A 253 11.72 1.09 19.71
N GLY A 254 12.08 1.68 18.56
CA GLY A 254 12.39 0.98 17.32
C GLY A 254 11.16 0.28 16.71
N LEU A 255 10.97 0.46 15.41
CA LEU A 255 10.11 -0.43 14.63
C LEU A 255 11.02 -1.51 14.04
N GLN A 256 10.55 -2.76 13.96
CA GLN A 256 11.36 -3.87 13.49
C GLN A 256 10.53 -4.83 12.66
N PHE A 257 11.10 -5.25 11.53
CA PHE A 257 10.65 -6.42 10.81
C PHE A 257 11.52 -7.63 11.17
N ILE A 258 10.90 -8.79 11.42
CA ILE A 258 11.56 -10.08 11.64
C ILE A 258 11.07 -11.08 10.59
N GLY A 259 12.00 -11.56 9.76
CA GLY A 259 11.79 -12.70 8.87
C GLY A 259 12.30 -14.00 9.48
N ARG A 260 11.50 -15.07 9.37
CA ARG A 260 11.85 -16.41 9.87
C ARG A 260 12.24 -17.33 8.74
N LEU A 261 13.05 -18.35 9.08
CA LEU A 261 13.61 -19.30 8.13
C LEU A 261 12.99 -20.69 8.34
N PRO A 262 12.94 -21.55 7.31
CA PRO A 262 12.60 -22.97 7.47
C PRO A 262 13.45 -23.67 8.53
N ILE A 263 12.94 -24.74 9.15
CA ILE A 263 13.63 -25.45 10.25
C ILE A 263 14.92 -26.15 9.77
N THR A 264 14.91 -26.61 8.52
CA THR A 264 16.00 -27.34 7.89
C THR A 264 17.18 -26.40 7.60
N ILE A 265 18.35 -26.77 8.12
CA ILE A 265 19.61 -26.02 7.90
C ILE A 265 19.92 -26.00 6.41
N GLY A 266 20.35 -24.85 5.90
CA GLY A 266 20.74 -24.66 4.51
C GLY A 266 19.57 -24.51 3.53
N THR A 267 18.30 -24.70 3.94
CA THR A 267 17.16 -24.41 3.06
C THR A 267 16.99 -22.90 2.92
N PRO A 268 17.21 -22.32 1.72
CA PRO A 268 17.11 -20.89 1.53
C PRO A 268 15.66 -20.45 1.36
N ILE A 269 15.39 -19.22 1.75
CA ILE A 269 14.28 -18.43 1.23
C ILE A 269 14.84 -17.18 0.58
N TYR A 270 14.05 -16.63 -0.33
CA TYR A 270 14.36 -15.44 -1.09
C TYR A 270 13.36 -14.37 -0.79
N VAL A 271 13.83 -13.14 -0.59
CA VAL A 271 12.97 -11.99 -0.34
C VAL A 271 13.44 -10.77 -1.10
N ASP A 272 12.48 -9.94 -1.48
CA ASP A 272 12.71 -8.77 -2.31
C ASP A 272 11.58 -7.73 -2.13
N GLY A 273 11.84 -6.49 -2.51
CA GLY A 273 10.82 -5.47 -2.68
C GLY A 273 10.09 -5.09 -1.38
N PHE A 274 10.83 -4.78 -0.32
CA PHE A 274 10.22 -4.38 0.95
C PHE A 274 9.66 -2.95 0.90
N LEU A 275 8.36 -2.78 1.12
CA LEU A 275 7.70 -1.47 1.25
C LEU A 275 6.97 -1.38 2.58
N LEU A 276 7.48 -0.55 3.50
CA LEU A 276 6.82 -0.22 4.77
C LEU A 276 6.34 1.21 4.74
N THR A 277 5.05 1.42 4.92
CA THR A 277 4.45 2.77 4.94
C THR A 277 3.61 2.96 6.18
N LYS A 278 3.42 4.22 6.57
CA LYS A 278 2.44 4.60 7.59
C LYS A 278 1.04 4.59 6.97
N GLY A 279 0.08 4.04 7.70
CA GLY A 279 -1.31 3.87 7.27
C GLY A 279 -1.68 2.40 7.03
N PRO A 280 -2.97 2.11 6.79
CA PRO A 280 -3.46 0.75 6.59
C PRO A 280 -3.26 0.23 5.16
N THR A 281 -2.96 1.10 4.19
CA THR A 281 -2.96 0.78 2.76
C THR A 281 -1.72 -0.01 2.32
N ALA A 282 -1.92 -1.07 1.53
CA ALA A 282 -0.85 -1.87 0.93
C ALA A 282 -0.58 -1.45 -0.52
N TYR A 283 0.33 -0.50 -0.72
CA TYR A 283 0.69 0.02 -2.06
C TYR A 283 1.54 -0.95 -2.88
N ASN A 284 1.59 -0.75 -4.21
CA ASN A 284 2.58 -1.42 -5.04
C ASN A 284 4.00 -1.03 -4.61
N TYR A 285 4.94 -1.96 -4.79
CA TYR A 285 6.33 -1.69 -4.44
C TYR A 285 6.86 -0.50 -5.25
N ALA A 286 7.58 0.38 -4.56
CA ALA A 286 8.39 1.42 -5.13
C ALA A 286 9.50 1.80 -4.16
N ASP A 287 10.60 2.29 -4.71
CA ASP A 287 11.77 2.76 -4.00
C ASP A 287 12.44 3.92 -4.75
N GLY A 288 13.57 4.45 -4.27
CA GLY A 288 14.21 5.60 -4.91
C GLY A 288 14.79 5.37 -6.31
N ASN A 289 14.75 4.13 -6.83
CA ASN A 289 15.06 3.81 -8.22
C ASN A 289 13.81 3.77 -9.11
N SER A 290 12.62 3.83 -8.52
CA SER A 290 11.34 3.81 -9.22
C SER A 290 10.98 5.21 -9.78
N PRO A 291 10.23 5.30 -10.89
CA PRO A 291 9.81 6.59 -11.43
C PRO A 291 9.04 7.45 -10.42
N GLY A 292 9.46 8.70 -10.24
CA GLY A 292 8.79 9.63 -9.30
C GLY A 292 9.12 9.41 -7.82
N TRP A 293 10.08 8.54 -7.52
CA TRP A 293 10.59 8.29 -6.17
C TRP A 293 12.04 8.74 -6.04
N THR A 294 12.43 9.10 -4.83
CA THR A 294 13.78 9.61 -4.53
C THR A 294 14.31 9.00 -3.23
N TRP A 295 15.61 8.70 -3.19
CA TRP A 295 16.30 8.25 -1.97
C TRP A 295 16.58 9.42 -1.02
N SER A 296 16.46 9.15 0.28
CA SER A 296 16.79 10.08 1.36
C SER A 296 17.57 9.38 2.45
N GLY A 297 18.81 9.84 2.71
CA GLY A 297 19.69 9.28 3.74
C GLY A 297 21.07 8.87 3.20
N ALA A 298 21.75 8.01 3.96
CA ALA A 298 23.06 7.48 3.58
C ALA A 298 22.94 6.22 2.71
N VAL A 299 23.92 5.96 1.85
CA VAL A 299 23.93 4.77 0.99
C VAL A 299 23.76 3.48 1.83
N ASN A 300 22.84 2.61 1.42
CA ASN A 300 22.42 1.39 2.14
C ASN A 300 21.74 1.61 3.51
N ASN A 301 21.47 2.85 3.90
CA ASN A 301 20.69 3.22 5.08
C ASN A 301 19.80 4.44 4.76
N SER A 302 19.15 4.40 3.59
CA SER A 302 18.26 5.44 3.08
C SER A 302 16.83 4.91 2.99
N THR A 303 15.87 5.76 3.37
CA THR A 303 14.47 5.58 3.01
C THR A 303 14.23 6.15 1.61
N SER A 304 13.05 5.94 1.05
CA SER A 304 12.66 6.58 -0.21
C SER A 304 11.26 7.15 -0.13
N THR A 305 11.02 8.23 -0.89
CA THR A 305 9.75 8.94 -0.89
C THR A 305 9.32 9.22 -2.31
N GLY A 306 8.04 9.00 -2.60
CA GLY A 306 7.45 9.27 -3.91
C GLY A 306 5.93 9.11 -3.90
N VAL A 307 5.31 9.41 -5.03
CA VAL A 307 3.85 9.23 -5.20
C VAL A 307 3.55 7.74 -5.33
N PRO A 308 2.51 7.20 -4.67
CA PRO A 308 2.09 5.81 -4.83
C PRO A 308 1.89 5.44 -6.31
N LEU A 309 2.43 4.28 -6.70
CA LEU A 309 2.31 3.70 -8.06
C LEU A 309 1.08 2.79 -8.21
#